data_AF-A0A4Q1TDD6-F1
#
_entry.id   AF-A0A4Q1TDD6-F1
#
_cell.length_a   1.000
_cell.length_b   1.000
_cell.length_c   1.000
_cell.angle_alpha   90.00
_cell.angle_beta   90.00
_cell.angle_gamma   90.00
#
_symmetry.space_group_name_H-M   'P 1'
#
loop_
_entity.id
_entity.type
_entity.pdbx_description
1 polymer ?
#
loop_
_entity_poly.entity_id
_entity_poly.type
_entity_poly.pdbx_seq_one_letter_code
_entity_poly.pdbx_strand_id
1 'polypeptide(L)'
;MKGRWHFFFNWLTAKVKKAKFRLQSIDGYCYLFKRLYPAHACPSTPTVYRYLDRGLLPLDNTILPEKLRRHIKHAGRHRDRRNKRLAGTSIEQRPQAVNERKTFGDWEGDLVKG
;
A
#
# COMPACT_ATOMS: atom_id res chain seq x y z
N MET A 1 -10.09 -3.16 28.31
CA MET A 1 -10.59 -3.70 27.02
C MET A 1 -11.17 -5.08 27.25
N LYS A 2 -12.41 -5.33 26.84
CA LYS A 2 -13.02 -6.67 26.80
C LYS A 2 -13.10 -7.09 25.33
N GLY A 3 -12.60 -8.27 24.99
CA GLY A 3 -12.60 -8.78 23.61
C GLY A 3 -11.51 -9.82 23.37
N ARG A 4 -11.70 -10.69 22.37
CA ARG A 4 -10.83 -11.86 22.06
C ARG A 4 -9.32 -11.59 22.10
N TRP A 5 -8.89 -10.36 21.77
CA TRP A 5 -7.48 -9.97 21.66
C TRP A 5 -6.98 -9.11 22.84
N HIS A 6 -7.71 -9.04 23.96
CA HIS A 6 -7.33 -8.21 25.10
C HIS A 6 -5.94 -8.55 25.64
N PHE A 7 -5.56 -9.83 25.66
CA PHE A 7 -4.26 -10.29 26.14
C PHE A 7 -3.13 -9.77 25.25
N PHE A 8 -3.31 -9.84 23.92
CA PHE A 8 -2.39 -9.27 22.95
C PHE A 8 -2.20 -7.76 23.17
N PHE A 9 -3.29 -7.00 23.33
CA PHE A 9 -3.19 -5.55 23.48
C PHE A 9 -2.54 -5.11 24.78
N ASN A 10 -2.80 -5.82 25.88
CA ASN A 10 -2.13 -5.57 27.15
C ASN A 10 -0.62 -5.86 27.04
N TRP A 11 -0.27 -7.00 26.43
CA TRP A 11 1.13 -7.37 26.17
C TRP A 11 1.83 -6.36 25.28
N LEU A 12 1.19 -5.94 24.18
CA LEU A 12 1.72 -4.95 23.24
C LEU A 12 1.99 -3.62 23.97
N THR A 13 1.02 -3.13 24.74
CA THR A 13 1.16 -1.88 25.51
C THR A 13 2.31 -1.96 26.50
N ALA A 14 2.45 -3.06 27.22
CA ALA A 14 3.55 -3.27 28.16
C ALA A 14 4.91 -3.32 27.45
N LYS A 15 5.01 -4.01 26.31
CA LYS A 15 6.25 -4.11 25.52
C LYS A 15 6.67 -2.78 24.93
N VAL A 16 5.73 -2.02 24.37
CA VAL A 16 5.96 -0.68 23.83
C VAL A 16 6.43 0.28 24.93
N LYS A 17 5.79 0.26 26.12
CA LYS A 17 6.19 1.15 27.24
C LYS A 17 7.57 0.83 27.80
N LYS A 18 7.96 -0.45 27.82
CA LYS A 18 9.23 -0.91 28.43
C LYS A 18 10.43 -0.75 27.48
N ALA A 19 10.20 -0.70 26.17
CA ALA A 19 11.25 -0.49 25.18
C ALA A 19 11.33 1.00 24.81
N LYS A 20 12.41 1.70 25.21
CA LYS A 20 12.83 2.90 24.49
C LYS A 20 13.00 2.50 23.02
N PHE A 21 12.15 3.05 22.17
CA PHE A 21 11.82 2.52 20.84
C PHE A 21 13.01 2.16 19.95
N ARG A 22 13.03 0.93 19.42
CA ARG A 22 13.71 0.62 18.15
C ARG A 22 12.92 -0.38 17.30
N LEU A 23 12.28 0.17 16.26
CA LEU A 23 12.21 -0.42 14.91
C LEU A 23 11.36 -1.67 14.65
N GLN A 24 10.41 -2.07 15.51
CA GLN A 24 9.54 -3.21 15.18
C GLN A 24 8.19 -2.76 14.61
N SER A 25 7.81 -3.39 13.51
CA SER A 25 6.49 -3.26 12.89
C SER A 25 5.41 -3.93 13.73
N ILE A 26 4.15 -3.52 13.54
CA ILE A 26 3.00 -4.24 14.12
C ILE A 26 3.00 -5.70 13.66
N ASP A 27 3.35 -5.96 12.39
CA ASP A 27 3.51 -7.31 11.86
C ASP A 27 4.53 -8.12 12.67
N GLY A 28 5.67 -7.53 13.03
CA GLY A 28 6.70 -8.12 13.88
C GLY A 28 6.18 -8.45 15.28
N TYR A 29 5.40 -7.55 15.89
CA TYR A 29 4.76 -7.82 17.18
C TYR A 29 3.74 -8.96 17.09
N CYS A 30 2.92 -9.01 16.04
CA CYS A 30 1.99 -10.11 15.81
C CYS A 30 2.73 -11.45 15.66
N TYR A 31 3.83 -11.48 14.91
CA TYR A 31 4.67 -12.68 14.75
C TYR A 31 5.29 -13.13 16.09
N LEU A 32 5.91 -12.21 16.82
CA LEU A 32 6.53 -12.50 18.11
C LEU A 32 5.50 -13.01 19.12
N PHE A 33 4.33 -12.39 19.15
CA PHE A 33 3.27 -12.80 20.06
C PHE A 33 2.77 -14.22 19.76
N LYS A 34 2.54 -14.56 18.48
CA LYS A 34 2.15 -15.92 18.08
C LYS A 34 3.20 -16.96 18.49
N ARG A 35 4.49 -16.62 18.41
CA ARG A 35 5.58 -17.51 18.83
C ARG A 35 5.65 -17.70 20.34
N LEU A 36 5.41 -16.64 21.11
CA LEU A 36 5.50 -16.68 22.58
C LEU A 36 4.22 -17.22 23.24
N TYR A 37 3.06 -16.99 22.64
CA TYR A 37 1.75 -17.32 23.21
C TYR A 37 0.85 -18.01 22.17
N PRO A 38 1.20 -19.23 21.72
CA PRO A 38 0.46 -19.94 20.67
C PRO A 38 -1.00 -20.25 21.06
N ALA A 39 -1.29 -20.41 22.35
CA ALA A 39 -2.65 -20.66 22.85
C ALA A 39 -3.55 -19.42 22.86
N HIS A 40 -2.98 -18.22 22.66
CA HIS A 40 -3.72 -16.96 22.75
C HIS A 40 -4.07 -16.42 21.36
N ALA A 41 -5.28 -15.87 21.24
CA ALA A 41 -5.70 -15.26 20.00
C ALA A 41 -4.86 -14.00 19.68
N CYS A 42 -4.33 -13.94 18.46
CA CYS A 42 -3.61 -12.79 17.93
C CYS A 42 -4.47 -12.07 16.88
N PRO A 43 -4.62 -10.74 16.93
CA PRO A 43 -5.25 -9.98 15.86
C PRO A 43 -4.38 -9.97 14.59
N SER A 44 -4.99 -9.64 13.46
CA SER A 44 -4.25 -9.29 12.25
C SER A 44 -3.75 -7.84 12.34
N THR A 45 -2.68 -7.53 11.61
CA THR A 45 -2.09 -6.18 11.59
C THR A 45 -3.07 -5.06 11.20
N PRO A 46 -3.93 -5.22 10.17
CA PRO A 46 -4.97 -4.23 9.88
C PRO A 46 -5.94 -4.01 11.05
N THR A 47 -6.26 -5.07 11.80
CA THR A 47 -7.12 -4.96 12.98
C THR A 47 -6.45 -4.13 14.07
N VAL A 48 -5.15 -4.34 14.33
CA VAL A 48 -4.43 -3.53 15.31
C VAL A 48 -4.42 -2.05 14.90
N TYR A 49 -4.15 -1.76 13.62
CA TYR A 49 -4.21 -0.38 13.12
C TYR A 49 -5.59 0.25 13.25
N ARG A 50 -6.66 -0.51 12.98
CA ARG A 50 -8.04 -0.04 13.15
C ARG A 50 -8.34 0.32 14.61
N TYR A 51 -7.79 -0.42 15.57
CA TYR A 51 -7.97 -0.11 16.99
C TYR A 51 -7.21 1.15 17.39
N LEU A 52 -6.00 1.33 16.88
CA LEU A 52 -5.21 2.56 17.08
C LEU A 52 -5.90 3.78 16.48
N ASP A 53 -6.39 3.69 15.24
CA ASP A 53 -7.09 4.79 14.56
C ASP A 53 -8.39 5.21 15.24
N ARG A 54 -9.03 4.26 15.93
CA ARG A 54 -10.22 4.53 16.74
C ARG A 54 -9.90 5.03 18.15
N GLY A 55 -8.62 5.19 18.50
CA GLY A 55 -8.20 5.59 19.85
C GLY A 55 -8.56 4.57 20.93
N LEU A 56 -8.80 3.32 20.56
CA LEU A 56 -9.22 2.28 21.51
C LEU A 56 -8.06 1.76 22.35
N LEU A 57 -6.82 2.00 21.90
CA LEU A 57 -5.58 1.59 22.56
C LEU A 57 -4.90 2.80 23.21
N PRO A 58 -4.27 2.63 24.39
CA PRO A 58 -3.47 3.68 25.04
C PRO A 58 -2.09 3.81 24.36
N LEU A 59 -2.08 3.82 23.03
CA LEU A 59 -0.92 3.80 22.15
C LEU A 59 -1.20 4.75 20.99
N ASP A 60 -0.25 5.65 20.73
CA ASP A 60 -0.35 6.59 19.61
C ASP A 60 0.25 6.03 18.33
N ASN A 61 -0.30 6.42 17.18
CA ASN A 61 0.26 6.06 15.86
C ASN A 61 1.70 6.61 15.68
N THR A 62 2.07 7.67 16.40
CA THR A 62 3.41 8.29 16.39
C THR A 62 4.49 7.36 16.93
N ILE A 63 4.10 6.47 17.83
CA ILE A 63 4.97 5.50 18.47
C ILE A 63 5.33 4.37 17.49
N LEU A 64 4.59 4.19 16.38
CA LEU A 64 4.82 3.13 15.39
C LEU A 64 5.41 3.71 14.09
N PRO A 65 6.74 3.74 13.92
CA PRO A 65 7.39 4.47 12.83
C PRO A 65 7.01 3.99 11.43
N GLU A 66 6.55 2.74 11.29
CA GLU A 66 6.16 2.20 9.98
C GLU A 66 4.83 2.74 9.44
N LYS A 67 3.88 3.11 10.31
CA LYS A 67 2.55 3.54 9.84
C LYS A 67 2.64 4.87 9.10
N LEU A 68 3.37 5.83 9.68
CA LEU A 68 3.59 7.15 9.11
C LEU A 68 4.43 7.13 7.82
N ARG A 69 5.20 6.06 7.58
CA ARG A 69 5.97 5.87 6.34
C ARG A 69 5.13 5.35 5.17
N ARG A 70 3.99 4.70 5.42
CA ARG A 70 3.14 4.19 4.34
C ARG A 70 2.37 5.36 3.73
N HIS A 71 2.85 5.84 2.59
CA HIS A 71 2.08 6.74 1.74
C HIS A 71 0.80 6.02 1.29
N ILE A 72 -0.34 6.38 1.89
CA ILE A 72 -1.64 5.84 1.49
C ILE A 72 -2.02 6.45 0.15
N LYS A 73 -1.96 5.66 -0.94
CA LYS A 73 -2.61 6.03 -2.19
C LYS A 73 -4.13 5.98 -1.94
N HIS A 74 -4.74 7.12 -1.68
CA HIS A 74 -6.19 7.21 -1.59
C HIS A 74 -6.82 6.77 -2.92
N ALA A 75 -7.68 5.76 -2.88
CA ALA A 75 -8.39 5.25 -4.07
C ALA A 75 -9.23 6.33 -4.78
N GLY A 76 -9.57 7.43 -4.09
CA GLY A 76 -10.30 8.57 -4.64
C GLY A 76 -9.46 9.61 -5.38
N ARG A 77 -8.13 9.49 -5.44
CA ARG A 77 -7.30 10.32 -6.35
C ARG A 77 -7.00 9.54 -7.62
N HIS A 78 -8.05 9.14 -8.33
CA HIS A 78 -7.90 8.97 -9.77
C HIS A 78 -7.63 10.36 -10.33
N ARG A 79 -6.36 10.75 -10.39
CA ARG A 79 -6.00 11.89 -11.22
C ARG A 79 -6.31 11.43 -12.62
N ASP A 80 -7.33 12.01 -13.25
CA ASP A 80 -7.56 11.90 -14.67
C ASP A 80 -6.35 12.50 -15.37
N ARG A 81 -5.30 11.67 -15.50
CA ARG A 81 -4.07 12.02 -16.18
C ARG A 81 -4.42 12.03 -17.65
N ARG A 82 -4.79 13.19 -18.15
CA ARG A 82 -4.84 13.44 -19.59
C ARG A 82 -3.44 13.26 -20.13
N ASN A 83 -3.30 12.55 -21.26
CA ASN A 83 -2.02 12.45 -21.94
C ASN A 83 -1.53 13.86 -22.26
N LYS A 84 -0.28 14.17 -21.87
CA LYS A 84 0.34 15.47 -22.17
C LYS A 84 0.52 15.68 -23.68
N ARG A 85 0.60 14.59 -24.44
CA ARG A 85 0.67 14.58 -25.90
C ARG A 85 -0.64 14.00 -26.44
N LEU A 86 -1.15 14.59 -27.53
CA LEU A 86 -2.26 14.01 -28.26
C LEU A 86 -1.83 12.64 -28.81
N ALA A 87 -2.73 11.66 -28.76
CA ALA A 87 -2.50 10.42 -29.49
C ALA A 87 -2.44 10.74 -30.99
N GLY A 88 -1.58 10.03 -31.72
CA GLY A 88 -1.48 10.17 -33.18
C GLY A 88 -2.80 9.83 -33.89
N THR A 89 -2.84 10.12 -35.19
CA THR A 89 -3.93 9.76 -36.08
C THR A 89 -4.08 8.24 -36.23
N SER A 90 -5.26 7.79 -36.66
CA SER A 90 -5.50 6.36 -36.91
C SER A 90 -4.57 5.86 -38.01
N ILE A 91 -4.20 4.58 -37.95
CA ILE A 91 -3.38 3.97 -38.99
C ILE A 91 -4.10 3.93 -40.34
N GLU A 92 -5.43 3.89 -40.32
CA GLU A 92 -6.28 3.93 -41.53
C GLU A 92 -6.19 5.27 -42.28
N GLN A 93 -5.79 6.34 -41.58
CA GLN A 93 -5.68 7.68 -42.16
C GLN A 93 -4.28 7.94 -42.76
N ARG A 94 -3.37 6.95 -42.76
CA ARG A 94 -2.03 7.15 -43.28
C ARG A 94 -2.02 7.23 -44.82
N PRO A 95 -1.10 8.03 -45.41
CA PRO A 95 -0.91 8.05 -46.85
C PRO A 95 -0.51 6.67 -47.39
N GLN A 96 -1.03 6.29 -48.56
CA GLN A 96 -0.74 4.99 -49.17
C GLN A 96 0.76 4.76 -49.43
N ALA A 97 1.52 5.82 -49.70
CA ALA A 97 2.96 5.76 -49.94
C ALA A 97 3.73 5.13 -48.75
N VAL A 98 3.22 5.28 -47.53
CA VAL A 98 3.84 4.72 -46.30
C VAL A 98 3.75 3.17 -46.28
N ASN A 99 2.75 2.58 -46.94
CA ASN A 99 2.63 1.12 -47.04
C ASN A 99 3.82 0.48 -47.78
N GLU A 100 4.47 1.24 -48.67
CA GLU A 100 5.57 0.73 -49.49
C GLU A 100 6.89 0.63 -48.72
N ARG A 101 6.99 1.27 -47.55
CA ARG A 101 8.15 1.22 -46.64
C ARG A 101 9.49 1.56 -47.29
N LYS A 102 9.47 2.43 -48.30
CA LYS A 102 10.62 2.77 -49.12
C LYS A 102 11.50 3.85 -48.49
N THR A 103 10.96 4.66 -47.58
CA THR A 103 11.66 5.80 -46.99
C THR A 103 11.92 5.61 -45.50
N PHE A 104 12.98 6.26 -45.02
CA PHE A 104 13.28 6.32 -43.60
C PHE A 104 12.18 7.13 -42.89
N GLY A 105 11.40 6.47 -42.03
CA GLY A 105 10.21 7.04 -41.38
C GLY A 105 8.94 6.21 -41.57
N ASP A 106 8.89 5.39 -42.63
CA ASP A 106 7.72 4.52 -42.91
C ASP A 106 7.58 3.32 -41.95
N TRP A 107 8.56 3.16 -41.05
CA TRP A 107 8.64 2.06 -40.08
C TRP A 107 8.17 2.46 -38.68
N GLU A 108 7.57 3.64 -38.49
CA GLU A 108 6.92 3.98 -37.21
C GLU A 108 5.88 2.89 -36.86
N GLY A 109 6.02 2.30 -35.67
CA GLY A 109 5.31 1.07 -35.31
C GLY A 109 3.80 1.24 -35.24
N ASP A 110 3.09 0.35 -35.95
CA ASP A 110 1.63 0.25 -35.95
C ASP A 110 1.11 -0.15 -34.55
N LEU A 111 0.85 0.82 -33.68
CA LEU A 111 0.22 0.60 -32.38
C LEU A 111 -1.31 0.56 -32.57
N VAL A 112 -1.90 -0.61 -32.36
CA VAL A 112 -3.36 -0.79 -32.32
C VAL A 112 -3.91 -0.06 -31.10
N LYS A 113 -4.94 0.77 -31.29
CA LYS A 113 -5.71 1.35 -30.17
C LYS A 113 -6.49 0.22 -29.48
N GLY A 114 -6.15 -0.08 -28.23
CA GLY A 114 -6.93 -0.94 -27.34
C GLY A 114 -8.00 -0.17 -26.57
#